data_AF-A0AAV4RAR3-F1
#
_entry.id   AF-A0AAV4RAR3-F1
#
_cell.length_a   1.000
_cell.length_b   1.000
_cell.length_c   1.000
_cell.angle_alpha   90.00
_cell.angle_beta   90.00
_cell.angle_gamma   90.00
#
_symmetry.space_group_name_H-M   'P 1'
#
loop_
_entity.id
_entity.type
_entity.pdbx_description
1 polymer ?
#
loop_
_entity_poly.entity_id
_entity_poly.type
_entity_poly.pdbx_seq_one_letter_code
_entity_poly.pdbx_strand_id
1 'polypeptide(L)' 'MPLQEMRADLPTAHLVPDGIFSKVGLEFTRTFLTAPKKSQGVELIKSYVCLFICCITKVIYLEIVQGPRIYGIA' A
#
# COMPACT_ATOMS: atom_id res chain seq x y z
N MET A 1 -17.19 -51.03 15.70
CA MET A 1 -17.59 -50.04 14.68
C MET A 1 -16.36 -49.19 14.37
N PRO A 2 -15.97 -49.00 13.10
CA PRO A 2 -14.85 -48.12 12.81
C PRO A 2 -15.27 -46.67 13.02
N LEU A 3 -14.41 -45.87 13.64
CA LEU A 3 -14.59 -44.43 13.78
C LEU A 3 -14.46 -43.83 12.37
N GLN A 4 -15.56 -43.35 11.79
CA GLN A 4 -15.52 -42.61 10.54
C GLN A 4 -14.96 -41.22 10.83
N GLU A 5 -13.72 -40.94 10.44
CA GLU A 5 -13.16 -39.59 10.50
C GLU A 5 -13.93 -38.67 9.54
N MET A 6 -14.80 -37.83 10.11
CA MET A 6 -15.48 -36.79 9.35
C MET A 6 -14.48 -35.67 9.08
N ARG A 7 -13.72 -35.77 7.98
CA ARG A 7 -12.90 -34.65 7.50
C ARG A 7 -13.85 -33.56 7.05
N ALA A 8 -13.96 -32.49 7.83
CA ALA A 8 -14.62 -31.28 7.40
C ALA A 8 -13.80 -30.70 6.23
N ASP A 9 -14.44 -30.49 5.08
CA ASP A 9 -13.79 -29.86 3.93
C ASP A 9 -13.31 -28.46 4.35
N LEU A 10 -11.99 -28.27 4.35
CA LEU A 10 -11.41 -26.97 4.63
C LEU A 10 -11.69 -26.06 3.43
N PRO A 11 -12.12 -24.80 3.62
CA PRO A 11 -12.38 -23.90 2.51
C PRO A 11 -11.16 -23.80 1.60
N THR A 12 -11.38 -23.97 0.29
CA THR A 12 -10.32 -23.97 -0.75
C THR A 12 -9.41 -22.74 -0.68
N ALA A 13 -9.90 -21.63 -0.14
CA ALA A 13 -9.15 -20.41 0.14
C ALA A 13 -7.90 -20.59 1.01
N HIS A 14 -7.79 -21.70 1.77
CA HIS A 14 -6.62 -22.03 2.58
C HIS A 14 -5.73 -23.13 1.98
N LEU A 15 -6.19 -23.81 0.93
CA LEU A 15 -5.51 -24.98 0.35
C LEU A 15 -4.53 -24.59 -0.75
N VAL A 16 -4.73 -23.43 -1.40
CA VAL A 16 -3.86 -22.97 -2.48
C VAL A 16 -3.04 -21.77 -1.99
N PRO A 17 -1.71 -21.88 -1.90
CA PRO A 17 -0.89 -20.71 -1.59
C PRO A 17 -0.99 -19.69 -2.72
N ASP A 18 -1.36 -18.47 -2.38
CA ASP A 18 -1.37 -17.34 -3.31
C ASP A 18 0.07 -16.92 -3.64
N GLY A 19 0.29 -16.47 -4.89
CA GLY A 19 1.58 -15.92 -5.30
C GLY A 19 1.93 -14.60 -4.58
N ILE A 20 3.22 -14.33 -4.42
CA ILE A 20 3.68 -13.04 -3.85
C ILE A 20 3.17 -11.90 -4.73
N PHE A 21 2.68 -10.82 -4.11
CA PHE A 21 2.06 -9.66 -4.78
C PHE A 21 0.79 -9.97 -5.61
N SER A 22 0.22 -11.18 -5.52
CA SER A 22 -1.06 -11.49 -6.20
C SER A 22 -2.26 -10.75 -5.60
N LYS A 23 -2.16 -10.36 -4.32
CA LYS A 23 -3.15 -9.58 -3.59
C LYS A 23 -2.43 -8.39 -2.96
N VAL A 24 -2.62 -7.19 -3.50
CA VAL A 24 -1.98 -5.96 -3.02
C VAL A 24 -3.04 -4.94 -2.64
N GLY A 25 -2.95 -4.41 -1.42
CA GLY A 25 -3.70 -3.23 -1.00
C GLY A 25 -2.96 -1.95 -1.41
N LEU A 26 -3.70 -0.96 -1.90
CA LEU A 26 -3.21 0.37 -2.22
C LEU A 26 -3.97 1.41 -1.40
N GLU A 27 -3.23 2.25 -0.67
CA GLU A 27 -3.81 3.32 0.13
C GLU A 27 -3.00 4.61 0.00
N PHE A 28 -3.70 5.74 0.05
CA PHE A 28 -3.09 7.06 0.07
C PHE A 28 -3.36 7.73 1.41
N THR A 29 -2.31 8.28 2.02
CA THR A 29 -2.48 9.07 3.24
C THR A 29 -3.10 10.43 2.93
N ARG A 30 -3.44 11.17 3.98
CA ARG A 30 -3.70 12.60 3.87
C ARG A 30 -2.51 13.32 3.22
N THR A 31 -2.80 14.39 2.49
CA THR A 31 -1.78 15.30 1.97
C THR A 31 -0.97 15.95 3.09
N PHE A 32 0.32 16.14 2.84
CA PHE A 32 1.21 16.96 3.65
C PHE A 32 2.07 17.83 2.73
N LEU A 33 2.69 18.87 3.30
CA LEU A 33 3.55 19.77 2.54
C LEU A 33 5.01 19.32 2.68
N THR A 34 5.70 19.20 1.55
CA THR A 34 7.14 18.88 1.50
C THR A 34 7.91 20.06 0.93
N ALA A 35 9.02 20.42 1.59
CA ALA A 35 9.97 21.39 1.08
C ALA A 35 11.07 20.68 0.24
N PRO A 36 11.40 21.18 -0.95
CA PRO A 36 12.51 20.64 -1.74
C PRO A 36 13.87 20.90 -1.05
N LYS A 37 14.81 19.96 -1.18
CA LYS A 37 16.13 19.99 -0.53
C LYS A 37 17.03 21.17 -0.93
N LYS A 38 16.78 21.84 -2.06
CA LYS A 38 17.55 23.01 -2.52
C LYS A 38 16.77 24.29 -2.25
N SER A 39 17.20 25.01 -1.22
CA SER A 39 16.61 26.25 -0.74
C SER A 39 17.10 27.47 -1.52
N GLN A 40 16.24 28.04 -2.36
CA GLN A 40 16.05 29.48 -2.57
C GLN A 40 14.69 29.65 -3.29
N GLY A 41 13.71 30.24 -2.62
CA GLY A 41 12.31 30.30 -3.10
C GLY A 41 11.51 29.02 -2.78
N VAL A 42 11.24 28.77 -1.49
CA VAL A 42 10.62 27.52 -1.02
C VAL A 42 9.17 27.41 -1.49
N GLU A 43 8.95 26.76 -2.64
CA GLU A 43 7.63 26.30 -3.04
C GLU A 43 7.30 25.03 -2.23
N LEU A 44 6.27 25.12 -1.39
CA LEU A 44 5.75 23.96 -0.67
C LEU A 44 4.92 23.10 -1.63
N ILE A 45 5.32 21.84 -1.78
CA ILE A 45 4.65 20.90 -2.68
C ILE A 45 3.67 20.06 -1.86
N LYS A 46 2.42 19.95 -2.32
CA LYS A 46 1.47 18.95 -1.80
C LYS A 46 1.98 17.56 -2.14
N SER A 47 2.24 16.76 -1.13
CA SER A 47 2.71 15.38 -1.27
C SER A 47 1.82 14.43 -0.48
N TYR A 48 1.80 13.17 -0.89
CA TYR A 48 1.05 12.09 -0.26
C TYR A 48 1.98 10.87 -0.12
N VAL A 49 1.76 10.04 0.90
CA VAL A 49 2.40 8.73 0.96
C VAL A 49 1.48 7.76 0.25
N CYS A 50 1.99 7.13 -0.80
CA CYS A 50 1.40 6.00 -1.48
C CYS A 50 1.91 4.72 -0.82
N LEU A 51 1.00 3.92 -0.30
CA LEU A 51 1.29 2.74 0.49
C LEU A 51 0.78 1.50 -0.23
N PHE A 52 1.69 0.57 -0.52
CA PHE A 52 1.40 -0.71 -1.14
C PHE A 52 1.68 -1.83 -0.14
N ILE A 53 0.67 -2.63 0.19
CA ILE A 53 0.81 -3.78 1.09
C ILE A 53 0.59 -5.06 0.30
N CYS A 54 1.58 -5.96 0.29
CA CYS A 54 1.35 -7.34 -0.14
C CYS A 54 0.54 -8.08 0.94
N CYS A 55 -0.71 -8.46 0.64
CA CYS A 55 -1.58 -9.14 1.61
C CYS A 55 -1.08 -10.52 2.01
N ILE A 56 -0.23 -11.13 1.17
CA ILE A 56 0.34 -12.47 1.36
C ILE A 56 1.56 -12.42 2.29
N THR A 57 2.57 -11.60 1.97
CA THR A 57 3.84 -11.53 2.72
C THR A 57 3.87 -10.43 3.76
N LYS A 58 2.86 -9.55 3.80
CA LYS A 58 2.80 -8.34 4.64
C LYS A 58 3.95 -7.35 4.41
N VAL A 59 4.66 -7.47 3.28
CA VAL A 59 5.67 -6.49 2.86
C VAL A 59 4.98 -5.18 2.49
N ILE A 60 5.53 -4.06 2.99
CA ILE A 60 5.04 -2.71 2.77
C ILE A 60 6.05 -1.96 1.91
N TYR A 61 5.59 -1.39 0.79
CA TYR A 61 6.33 -0.44 -0.02
C TYR A 61 5.70 0.94 0.12
N LEU A 62 6.53 1.93 0.44
CA LEU A 62 6.12 3.32 0.66
C LEU A 62 6.79 4.22 -0.38
N GLU A 63 6.00 5.02 -1.06
CA GLU A 63 6.47 6.00 -2.03
C GLU A 63 5.87 7.37 -1.74
N ILE A 64 6.70 8.41 -1.84
CA ILE A 64 6.22 9.79 -1.74
C ILE A 64 5.81 10.25 -3.13
N VAL A 65 4.53 10.52 -3.31
CA VAL A 65 3.97 11.00 -4.56
C VAL A 65 3.69 12.49 -4.43
N GLN A 66 4.23 13.28 -5.36
CA GLN A 66 3.98 14.71 -5.44
C GLN A 66 2.69 14.98 -6.21
N GLY A 67 1.79 15.73 -5.60
CA GLY A 67 0.60 16.26 -6.26
C GLY A 67 0.91 17.46 -7.15
N PRO A 68 -0.12 18.04 -7.78
CA PRO A 68 0.04 19.24 -8.59
C PRO A 68 0.62 20.37 -7.73
N ARG A 69 1.61 21.08 -8.30
CA ARG A 69 2.15 22.31 -7.73
C ARG A 69 1.02 23.30 -7.55
N ILE A 70 0.83 23.77 -6.31
CA ILE A 70 -0.09 24.87 -6.07
C ILE A 70 0.65 26.13 -6.49
N TYR A 71 0.58 26.48 -7.76
CA TYR A 71 1.08 27.77 -8.20
C TYR A 71 0.27 28.87 -7.48
N GLY A 72 0.94 29.53 -6.53
CA GLY A 72 0.72 30.93 -6.24
C GLY A 72 1.58 31.75 -7.20
N ILE A 73 0.93 32.40 -8.15
CA ILE A 73 1.11 33.80 -8.53
C ILE A 73 2.55 34.33 -8.32
N ALA A 74 3.29 34.43 -9.42
CA ALA A 74 4.23 35.52 -9.69
C ALA A 74 4.07 35.90 -11.16
#